data_AF-A0A969JZD1-F1
#
_entry.id   AF-A0A969JZD1-F1
#
_cell.length_a   1.000
_cell.length_b   1.000
_cell.length_c   1.000
_cell.angle_alpha   90.00
_cell.angle_beta   90.00
_cell.angle_gamma   90.00
#
_symmetry.space_group_name_H-M   'P 1'
#
loop_
_entity.id
_entity.type
_entity.pdbx_description
1 polymer ?
#
loop_
_entity_poly.entity_id
_entity_poly.type
_entity_poly.pdbx_seq_one_letter_code
_entity_poly.pdbx_strand_id
1 'polypeptide(L)'
;MAETPIFTIGYGARPLPDFITLLQTYQIAYLIDVRSQPYSRHRPEFGKQPLAEHLQAQGIRYVFMGHNLGGKPADERCYTDGKIDYAKLAQMPFYQEGIDRVRQAYAQQLPVALLCAEEKPEQCHRALLIGKTLAELSISVTHIDEHGRLRSQTDLLPQPTLFTDADLCLNARWDEWEGLETSIPLEEWHDAPSEADISAPPALALPTGPRDLGTARQLLKTIFGYDEFRPLQVEIIENLLNGRDSLAIM
;
A
#
# COMPACT_ATOMS: atom_id res chain seq x y z
N MET A 1 -8.59 -24.82 5.17
CA MET A 1 -8.63 -23.84 6.27
C MET A 1 -9.06 -22.53 5.64
N ALA A 2 -9.95 -21.75 6.27
CA ALA A 2 -10.33 -20.45 5.71
C ALA A 2 -9.11 -19.53 5.73
N GLU A 3 -8.86 -18.82 4.63
CA GLU A 3 -7.76 -17.86 4.54
C GLU A 3 -8.04 -16.66 5.46
N THR A 4 -7.02 -16.20 6.19
CA THR A 4 -7.11 -15.02 7.04
C THR A 4 -7.16 -13.77 6.15
N PRO A 5 -8.24 -12.97 6.18
CA PRO A 5 -8.33 -11.76 5.36
C PRO A 5 -7.35 -10.69 5.85
N ILE A 6 -7.04 -9.73 4.97
CA ILE A 6 -6.43 -8.47 5.39
C ILE A 6 -7.51 -7.63 6.06
N PHE A 7 -7.32 -7.31 7.33
CA PHE A 7 -8.20 -6.41 8.05
C PHE A 7 -7.85 -4.96 7.75
N THR A 8 -8.81 -4.06 7.91
CA THR A 8 -8.56 -2.62 7.96
C THR A 8 -9.33 -2.00 9.11
N ILE A 9 -8.80 -0.93 9.69
CA ILE A 9 -9.40 -0.26 10.84
C ILE A 9 -9.13 1.24 10.81
N GLY A 10 -10.09 2.01 11.31
CA GLY A 10 -9.98 3.43 11.57
C GLY A 10 -10.06 3.73 13.04
N TYR A 11 -9.23 4.64 13.54
CA TYR A 11 -9.41 5.07 14.92
C TYR A 11 -10.55 6.08 15.08
N GLY A 12 -10.80 6.96 14.11
CA GLY A 12 -11.92 7.92 14.16
C GLY A 12 -12.01 8.65 15.50
N ALA A 13 -13.19 8.58 16.14
CA ALA A 13 -13.41 9.10 17.50
C ALA A 13 -13.16 8.06 18.62
N ARG A 14 -12.79 6.82 18.28
CA ARG A 14 -12.69 5.69 19.20
C ARG A 14 -11.62 5.92 20.28
N PRO A 15 -11.90 5.69 21.57
CA PRO A 15 -10.90 5.64 22.62
C PRO A 15 -9.81 4.59 22.34
N LEU A 16 -8.56 4.86 22.73
CA LEU A 16 -7.46 3.92 22.55
C LEU A 16 -7.72 2.52 23.18
N PRO A 17 -8.29 2.40 24.41
CA PRO A 17 -8.59 1.09 24.99
C PRO A 17 -9.56 0.26 24.12
N ASP A 18 -10.62 0.88 23.61
CA ASP A 18 -11.61 0.23 22.74
C ASP A 18 -10.98 -0.18 21.41
N PHE A 19 -10.07 0.65 20.88
CA PHE A 19 -9.32 0.35 19.67
C PHE A 19 -8.44 -0.90 19.85
N ILE A 20 -7.65 -0.97 20.93
CA ILE A 20 -6.81 -2.13 21.25
C ILE A 20 -7.68 -3.38 21.45
N THR A 21 -8.81 -3.24 22.15
CA THR A 21 -9.75 -4.35 22.38
C THR A 21 -10.26 -4.94 21.06
N LEU A 22 -10.53 -4.11 20.05
CA LEU A 22 -10.92 -4.61 18.73
C LEU A 22 -9.79 -5.36 18.02
N LEU A 23 -8.56 -4.85 18.09
CA LEU A 23 -7.41 -5.55 17.51
C LEU A 23 -7.21 -6.93 18.15
N GLN A 24 -7.35 -7.03 19.47
CA GLN A 24 -7.26 -8.30 20.20
C GLN A 24 -8.42 -9.24 19.87
N THR A 25 -9.64 -8.71 19.78
CA THR A 25 -10.85 -9.48 19.42
C THR A 25 -10.69 -10.17 18.07
N TYR A 26 -10.10 -9.48 17.10
CA TYR A 26 -9.81 -10.01 15.76
C TYR A 26 -8.41 -10.62 15.63
N GLN A 27 -7.73 -10.84 16.75
CA GLN A 27 -6.44 -11.52 16.83
C GLN A 27 -5.35 -10.90 15.93
N ILE A 28 -5.40 -9.58 15.74
CA ILE A 28 -4.42 -8.85 14.93
C ILE A 28 -3.07 -8.87 15.63
N ALA A 29 -2.04 -9.38 14.93
CA ALA A 29 -0.66 -9.35 15.42
C ALA A 29 0.16 -8.22 14.80
N TYR A 30 -0.22 -7.73 13.62
CA TYR A 30 0.49 -6.67 12.90
C TYR A 30 -0.46 -5.53 12.53
N LEU A 31 -0.17 -4.32 13.02
CA LEU A 31 -0.89 -3.11 12.64
C LEU A 31 -0.02 -2.29 11.68
N ILE A 32 -0.43 -2.23 10.41
CA ILE A 32 0.24 -1.46 9.37
C ILE A 32 -0.40 -0.08 9.28
N ASP A 33 0.35 0.95 9.64
CA ASP A 33 -0.08 2.33 9.55
C ASP A 33 0.12 2.90 8.14
N VAL A 34 -0.99 3.11 7.44
CA VAL A 34 -1.03 3.61 6.06
C VAL A 34 -1.37 5.10 6.01
N ARG A 35 -1.26 5.83 7.13
CA ARG A 35 -1.44 7.28 7.16
C ARG A 35 -0.17 7.95 6.64
N SER A 36 -0.30 8.86 5.67
CA SER A 36 0.86 9.65 5.18
C SER A 36 1.55 10.42 6.31
N GLN A 37 0.77 10.92 7.25
CA GLN A 37 1.25 11.64 8.43
C GLN A 37 0.65 10.98 9.68
N PRO A 38 1.40 10.12 10.39
CA PRO A 38 0.92 9.40 11.57
C PRO A 38 0.98 10.28 12.83
N TYR A 39 0.39 11.47 12.72
CA TYR A 39 0.33 12.47 13.78
C TYR A 39 -1.09 13.04 13.85
N SER A 40 -1.59 13.22 15.07
CA SER A 40 -2.88 13.86 15.31
C SER A 40 -2.78 14.78 16.52
N ARG A 41 -3.12 16.05 16.33
CA ARG A 41 -3.20 17.02 17.44
C ARG A 41 -4.37 16.72 18.39
N HIS A 42 -5.47 16.21 17.85
CA HIS A 42 -6.68 15.94 18.63
C HIS A 42 -6.64 14.59 19.34
N ARG A 43 -5.92 13.62 18.77
CA ARG A 43 -5.77 12.25 19.28
C ARG A 43 -4.27 11.89 19.38
N PRO A 44 -3.50 12.56 20.25
CA PRO A 44 -2.05 12.38 20.34
C PRO A 44 -1.63 10.95 20.70
N GLU A 45 -2.51 10.18 21.35
CA GLU A 45 -2.31 8.76 21.67
C GLU A 45 -2.29 7.86 20.42
N PHE A 46 -2.83 8.33 19.30
CA PHE A 46 -2.72 7.69 17.99
C PHE A 46 -1.54 8.23 17.16
N GLY A 47 -0.66 9.04 17.75
CA GLY A 47 0.63 9.38 17.14
C GLY A 47 1.52 8.15 17.00
N LYS A 48 2.42 8.15 15.99
CA LYS A 48 3.30 7.02 15.66
C LYS A 48 3.97 6.37 16.89
N GLN A 49 4.67 7.17 17.69
CA GLN A 49 5.43 6.65 18.83
C GLN A 49 4.51 6.20 19.99
N PRO A 50 3.58 7.04 20.50
CA PRO A 50 2.66 6.60 21.55
C PRO A 50 1.89 5.34 21.17
N LEU A 51 1.36 5.28 19.94
CA LEU A 51 0.61 4.11 19.48
C LEU A 51 1.48 2.85 19.44
N ALA A 52 2.72 2.96 18.94
CA ALA A 52 3.65 1.83 18.90
C ALA A 52 3.96 1.28 20.31
N GLU A 53 4.17 2.16 21.29
CA GLU A 53 4.43 1.78 22.70
C GLU A 53 3.23 1.03 23.31
N HIS A 54 2.01 1.55 23.11
CA HIS A 54 0.79 0.90 23.60
C HIS A 54 0.55 -0.46 22.94
N LEU A 55 0.80 -0.59 21.64
CA LEU A 55 0.64 -1.85 20.91
C LEU A 55 1.68 -2.88 21.31
N GLN A 56 2.93 -2.47 21.49
CA GLN A 56 4.01 -3.35 21.93
C GLN A 56 3.70 -3.98 23.30
N ALA A 57 3.14 -3.20 24.24
CA ALA A 57 2.71 -3.70 25.55
C ALA A 57 1.62 -4.79 25.46
N GLN A 58 0.93 -4.90 24.31
CA GLN A 58 -0.13 -5.87 24.04
C GLN A 58 0.33 -6.98 23.08
N GLY A 59 1.61 -7.02 22.71
CA GLY A 59 2.17 -7.99 21.77
C GLY A 59 1.82 -7.74 20.30
N ILE A 60 1.31 -6.56 19.96
CA ILE A 60 0.95 -6.18 18.58
C ILE A 60 2.11 -5.40 17.97
N ARG A 61 2.60 -5.84 16.81
CA ARG A 61 3.68 -5.17 16.10
C ARG A 61 3.15 -4.02 15.26
N TYR A 62 3.64 -2.83 15.53
CA TYR A 62 3.37 -1.64 14.72
C TYR A 62 4.35 -1.55 13.54
N VAL A 63 3.84 -1.31 12.33
CA VAL A 63 4.63 -1.13 11.11
C VAL A 63 4.16 0.13 10.41
N PHE A 64 5.05 1.07 10.11
CA PHE A 64 4.71 2.28 9.38
C PHE A 64 4.93 2.09 7.88
N MET A 65 3.90 2.32 7.07
CA MET A 65 3.95 2.24 5.60
C MET A 65 3.29 3.46 4.92
N GLY A 66 3.21 4.60 5.62
CA GLY A 66 2.61 5.82 5.08
C GLY A 66 3.34 6.41 3.87
N HIS A 67 4.63 6.08 3.67
CA HIS A 67 5.36 6.48 2.46
C HIS A 67 4.96 5.68 1.22
N ASN A 68 4.52 4.43 1.40
CA ASN A 68 4.14 3.53 0.33
C ASN A 68 2.63 3.56 0.07
N LEU A 69 1.84 3.44 1.15
CA LEU A 69 0.38 3.25 1.10
C LEU A 69 -0.39 4.47 1.61
N GLY A 70 0.29 5.61 1.75
CA GLY A 70 -0.32 6.87 2.19
C GLY A 70 -1.35 7.40 1.21
N GLY A 71 -2.53 7.79 1.71
CA GLY A 71 -3.57 8.43 0.91
C GLY A 71 -3.23 9.84 0.42
N LYS A 72 -2.18 10.48 0.98
CA LYS A 72 -1.68 11.81 0.61
C LYS A 72 -0.18 11.72 0.29
N PRO A 73 0.21 11.22 -0.89
CA PRO A 73 1.62 11.11 -1.27
C PRO A 73 2.25 12.50 -1.47
N ALA A 74 3.55 12.63 -1.28
CA ALA A 74 4.25 13.90 -1.54
C ALA A 74 4.47 14.17 -3.04
N ASP A 75 4.31 13.15 -3.88
CA ASP A 75 4.56 13.21 -5.31
C ASP A 75 3.38 13.88 -6.05
N GLU A 76 3.63 15.05 -6.64
CA GLU A 76 2.63 15.84 -7.37
C GLU A 76 2.02 15.10 -8.56
N ARG A 77 2.71 14.07 -9.11
CA ARG A 77 2.18 13.24 -10.21
C ARG A 77 0.94 12.45 -9.80
N CYS A 78 0.72 12.27 -8.50
CA CYS A 78 -0.46 11.60 -7.95
C CYS A 78 -1.70 12.51 -7.91
N TYR A 79 -1.61 13.74 -8.42
CA TYR A 79 -2.66 14.74 -8.34
C TYR A 79 -3.19 15.13 -9.74
N THR A 80 -4.48 15.43 -9.79
CA THR A 80 -5.18 16.01 -10.94
C THR A 80 -6.05 17.14 -10.39
N ASP A 81 -5.89 18.36 -10.90
CA ASP A 81 -6.60 19.57 -10.43
C ASP A 81 -6.51 19.79 -8.90
N GLY A 82 -5.34 19.49 -8.31
CA GLY A 82 -5.09 19.65 -6.87
C GLY A 82 -5.79 18.60 -5.99
N LYS A 83 -6.49 17.63 -6.58
CA LYS A 83 -7.08 16.48 -5.88
C LYS A 83 -6.25 15.24 -6.15
N ILE A 84 -6.26 14.32 -5.19
CA ILE A 84 -5.56 13.04 -5.33
C ILE A 84 -6.29 12.21 -6.38
N ASP A 85 -5.53 11.70 -7.33
CA ASP A 85 -5.97 10.80 -8.36
C ASP A 85 -5.52 9.38 -7.99
N TYR A 86 -6.47 8.58 -7.49
CA TYR A 86 -6.18 7.20 -7.08
C TYR A 86 -5.76 6.29 -8.23
N ALA A 87 -6.15 6.58 -9.48
CA ALA A 87 -5.70 5.79 -10.61
C ALA A 87 -4.21 6.02 -10.89
N LYS A 88 -3.74 7.27 -10.81
CA LYS A 88 -2.31 7.60 -10.94
C LYS A 88 -1.50 7.09 -9.75
N LEU A 89 -2.00 7.29 -8.53
CA LEU A 89 -1.34 6.82 -7.31
C LEU A 89 -1.17 5.30 -7.31
N ALA A 90 -2.18 4.55 -7.73
CA ALA A 90 -2.10 3.10 -7.84
C ALA A 90 -0.98 2.64 -8.79
N GLN A 91 -0.61 3.43 -9.80
CA GLN A 91 0.46 3.07 -10.74
C GLN A 91 1.87 3.41 -10.23
N MET A 92 1.99 4.09 -9.09
CA MET A 92 3.30 4.53 -8.60
C MET A 92 4.14 3.36 -8.07
N PRO A 93 5.46 3.32 -8.36
CA PRO A 93 6.33 2.23 -7.89
C PRO A 93 6.33 2.04 -6.37
N PHE A 94 6.35 3.14 -5.60
CA PHE A 94 6.33 3.07 -4.14
C PHE A 94 5.03 2.45 -3.61
N TYR A 95 3.92 2.66 -4.32
CA TYR A 95 2.62 2.12 -3.95
C TYR A 95 2.57 0.62 -4.26
N GLN A 96 3.02 0.22 -5.44
CA GLN A 96 3.12 -1.18 -5.84
C GLN A 96 4.01 -1.99 -4.88
N GLU A 97 5.15 -1.43 -4.46
CA GLU A 97 6.00 -2.03 -3.42
C GLU A 97 5.25 -2.23 -2.09
N GLY A 98 4.42 -1.25 -1.70
CA GLY A 98 3.58 -1.34 -0.51
C GLY A 98 2.54 -2.46 -0.62
N ILE A 99 1.87 -2.57 -1.76
CA ILE A 99 0.88 -3.62 -2.04
C ILE A 99 1.54 -4.99 -2.03
N ASP A 100 2.72 -5.14 -2.63
CA ASP A 100 3.47 -6.39 -2.63
C ASP A 100 3.83 -6.87 -1.22
N ARG A 101 4.18 -5.95 -0.32
CA ARG A 101 4.43 -6.29 1.09
C ARG A 101 3.17 -6.78 1.80
N VAL A 102 2.01 -6.18 1.53
CA VAL A 102 0.72 -6.66 2.06
C VAL A 102 0.36 -8.02 1.48
N ARG A 103 0.58 -8.22 0.17
CA ARG A 103 0.39 -9.51 -0.51
C ARG A 103 1.27 -10.61 0.08
N GLN A 104 2.53 -10.32 0.39
CA GLN A 104 3.43 -11.27 1.04
C GLN A 104 2.95 -11.64 2.45
N ALA A 105 2.43 -10.68 3.22
CA ALA A 105 1.86 -10.94 4.53
C ALA A 105 0.59 -11.81 4.43
N TYR A 106 -0.24 -11.56 3.43
CA TYR A 106 -1.41 -12.40 3.12
C TYR A 106 -1.01 -13.83 2.75
N ALA A 107 -0.02 -14.01 1.87
CA ALA A 107 0.48 -15.32 1.48
C ALA A 107 1.03 -16.12 2.68
N GLN A 108 1.61 -15.43 3.66
CA GLN A 108 2.07 -16.00 4.93
C GLN A 108 0.96 -16.18 5.98
N GLN A 109 -0.28 -15.81 5.65
CA GLN A 109 -1.44 -15.87 6.55
C GLN A 109 -1.24 -15.09 7.86
N LEU A 110 -0.51 -13.98 7.79
CA LEU A 110 -0.27 -13.13 8.96
C LEU A 110 -1.55 -12.34 9.31
N PRO A 111 -1.95 -12.27 10.58
CA PRO A 111 -3.12 -11.49 10.99
C PRO A 111 -2.76 -10.00 11.02
N VAL A 112 -3.07 -9.32 9.92
CA VAL A 112 -2.70 -7.93 9.63
C VAL A 112 -3.93 -7.04 9.62
N ALA A 113 -3.82 -5.84 10.20
CA ALA A 113 -4.78 -4.76 9.99
C ALA A 113 -4.12 -3.50 9.42
N LEU A 114 -4.74 -2.88 8.41
CA LEU A 114 -4.34 -1.58 7.85
C LEU A 114 -5.04 -0.43 8.59
N LEU A 115 -4.26 0.46 9.20
CA LEU A 115 -4.74 1.59 10.01
C LEU A 115 -4.87 2.89 9.19
N CYS A 116 -6.03 3.54 9.29
CA CYS A 116 -6.32 4.88 8.77
C CYS A 116 -6.87 5.80 9.89
N ALA A 117 -7.06 7.09 9.60
CA ALA A 117 -7.61 8.03 10.58
C ALA A 117 -9.13 8.07 10.58
N GLU A 118 -9.72 7.98 9.40
CA GLU A 118 -11.15 8.08 9.14
C GLU A 118 -11.90 6.91 9.77
N GLU A 119 -13.07 7.19 10.32
CA GLU A 119 -13.91 6.18 10.97
C GLU A 119 -14.48 5.21 9.93
N LYS A 120 -15.11 5.77 8.89
CA LYS A 120 -15.83 5.04 7.85
C LYS A 120 -14.91 4.57 6.72
N PRO A 121 -14.86 3.27 6.41
CA PRO A 121 -13.98 2.74 5.37
C PRO A 121 -14.32 3.30 3.98
N GLU A 122 -15.59 3.46 3.63
CA GLU A 122 -16.06 3.95 2.33
C GLU A 122 -15.67 5.41 2.03
N GLN A 123 -15.11 6.13 3.01
CA GLN A 123 -14.62 7.50 2.87
C GLN A 123 -13.09 7.61 3.01
N CYS A 124 -12.36 6.52 3.23
CA CYS A 124 -10.89 6.53 3.34
C CYS A 124 -10.21 5.72 2.23
N HIS A 125 -8.98 6.10 1.92
CA HIS A 125 -8.11 5.42 0.94
C HIS A 125 -7.86 3.95 1.29
N ARG A 126 -8.02 3.53 2.55
CA ARG A 126 -7.93 2.12 2.96
C ARG A 126 -8.93 1.22 2.24
N ALA A 127 -10.10 1.72 1.86
CA ALA A 127 -11.07 0.97 1.05
C ALA A 127 -11.06 1.44 -0.41
N LEU A 128 -11.05 2.76 -0.64
CA LEU A 128 -11.18 3.35 -1.98
C LEU A 128 -9.95 3.11 -2.89
N LEU A 129 -8.77 2.95 -2.30
CA LEU A 129 -7.52 2.73 -3.01
C LEU A 129 -6.93 1.36 -2.68
N ILE A 130 -6.50 1.15 -1.42
CA ILE A 130 -5.79 -0.07 -1.03
C ILE A 130 -6.71 -1.29 -1.12
N GLY A 131 -7.90 -1.21 -0.50
CA GLY A 131 -8.88 -2.28 -0.53
C GLY A 131 -9.33 -2.65 -1.95
N LYS A 132 -9.50 -1.64 -2.82
CA LYS A 132 -9.79 -1.86 -4.24
C LYS A 132 -8.68 -2.64 -4.95
N THR A 133 -7.43 -2.19 -4.83
CA THR A 133 -6.29 -2.88 -5.47
C THR A 133 -6.09 -4.30 -4.93
N LEU A 134 -6.25 -4.51 -3.63
CA LEU A 134 -6.15 -5.86 -3.05
C LEU A 134 -7.28 -6.78 -3.55
N ALA A 135 -8.51 -6.28 -3.67
CA ALA A 135 -9.62 -7.05 -4.21
C ALA A 135 -9.42 -7.43 -5.69
N GLU A 136 -8.85 -6.53 -6.51
CA GLU A 136 -8.46 -6.82 -7.90
C GLU A 136 -7.41 -7.93 -7.98
N LEU A 137 -6.55 -8.07 -6.95
CA LEU A 137 -5.58 -9.15 -6.80
C LEU A 137 -6.17 -10.43 -6.15
N SER A 138 -7.50 -10.51 -6.00
CA SER A 138 -8.20 -11.62 -5.32
C SER A 138 -7.78 -11.83 -3.86
N ILE A 139 -7.27 -10.79 -3.20
CA ILE A 139 -6.94 -10.83 -1.77
C ILE A 139 -8.18 -10.41 -0.98
N SER A 140 -8.59 -11.25 -0.02
CA SER A 140 -9.74 -10.96 0.82
C SER A 140 -9.45 -9.79 1.75
N VAL A 141 -10.29 -8.75 1.69
CA VAL A 141 -10.20 -7.56 2.55
C VAL A 141 -11.48 -7.41 3.38
N THR A 142 -11.30 -7.24 4.69
CA THR A 142 -12.39 -7.04 5.64
C THR A 142 -12.15 -5.75 6.45
N HIS A 143 -13.16 -4.91 6.58
CA HIS A 143 -13.09 -3.64 7.27
C HIS A 143 -13.77 -3.75 8.63
N ILE A 144 -13.09 -3.29 9.67
CA ILE A 144 -13.66 -3.03 10.99
C ILE A 144 -14.27 -1.63 10.93
N ASP A 145 -15.59 -1.55 10.97
CA ASP A 145 -16.34 -0.29 10.84
C ASP A 145 -16.36 0.54 12.15
N GLU A 146 -17.08 1.67 12.13
CA GLU A 146 -17.25 2.55 13.30
C GLU A 146 -17.81 1.83 14.54
N HIS A 147 -18.60 0.78 14.33
CA HIS A 147 -19.25 0.01 15.38
C HIS A 147 -18.46 -1.24 15.76
N GLY A 148 -17.26 -1.42 15.19
CA GLY A 148 -16.43 -2.59 15.42
C GLY A 148 -16.99 -3.84 14.76
N ARG A 149 -17.81 -3.72 13.72
CA ARG A 149 -18.34 -4.85 12.95
C ARG A 149 -17.50 -5.07 11.70
N LEU A 150 -17.46 -6.33 11.24
CA LEU A 150 -16.78 -6.70 10.01
C LEU A 150 -17.67 -6.42 8.80
N ARG A 151 -17.11 -5.76 7.79
CA ARG A 151 -17.73 -5.48 6.49
C ARG A 151 -16.76 -5.93 5.41
N SER A 152 -17.23 -6.68 4.40
CA SER A 152 -16.34 -7.03 3.29
C SER A 152 -16.12 -5.83 2.35
N GLN A 153 -15.00 -5.82 1.63
CA GLN A 153 -14.75 -4.81 0.60
C GLN A 153 -15.88 -4.79 -0.45
N THR A 154 -16.39 -5.95 -0.86
CA THR A 154 -17.47 -6.08 -1.84
C THR A 154 -18.79 -5.50 -1.34
N ASP A 155 -19.12 -5.67 -0.06
CA ASP A 155 -20.36 -5.13 0.51
C ASP A 155 -20.33 -3.59 0.66
N LEU A 156 -19.14 -3.02 0.83
CA LEU A 156 -18.97 -1.57 0.99
C LEU A 156 -18.89 -0.85 -0.35
N LEU A 157 -18.14 -1.42 -1.29
CA LEU A 157 -17.91 -0.89 -2.61
C LEU A 157 -18.26 -1.99 -3.60
N PRO A 158 -19.57 -2.21 -3.87
CA PRO A 158 -19.98 -3.17 -4.88
C PRO A 158 -19.31 -2.76 -6.19
N GLN A 159 -18.46 -3.63 -6.70
CA GLN A 159 -17.96 -3.50 -8.06
C GLN A 159 -19.19 -3.46 -8.98
N PRO A 160 -19.19 -2.69 -10.09
CA PRO A 160 -20.18 -2.88 -11.12
C PRO A 160 -20.05 -4.34 -11.56
N THR A 161 -20.94 -5.19 -11.06
CA THR A 161 -21.07 -6.56 -11.53
C THR A 161 -21.34 -6.45 -13.02
N LEU A 162 -20.70 -7.31 -13.81
CA LEU A 162 -21.06 -7.55 -15.20
C LEU A 162 -22.53 -7.96 -15.24
N PHE A 163 -23.44 -6.98 -15.19
CA PHE A 163 -24.79 -7.14 -15.64
C PHE A 163 -24.67 -7.24 -17.15
N THR A 164 -25.02 -8.42 -17.65
CA THR A 164 -25.31 -8.72 -19.05
C THR A 164 -26.01 -7.55 -19.73
N ASP A 165 -25.65 -7.28 -21.00
CA ASP A 165 -26.05 -6.18 -21.90
C ASP A 165 -27.58 -5.95 -22.11
N ALA A 166 -28.43 -5.98 -21.08
CA ALA A 166 -29.88 -5.89 -21.23
C ALA A 166 -30.58 -4.86 -20.33
N ASP A 167 -30.00 -4.41 -19.20
CA ASP A 167 -30.80 -3.64 -18.22
C ASP A 167 -30.27 -2.24 -17.84
N LEU A 168 -29.26 -1.71 -18.53
CA LEU A 168 -28.84 -0.30 -18.36
C LEU A 168 -29.47 0.63 -19.41
N CYS A 169 -30.76 0.46 -19.64
CA CYS A 169 -31.63 1.54 -20.09
C CYS A 169 -32.65 1.80 -18.98
N LEU A 170 -32.27 2.56 -17.95
CA LEU A 170 -33.12 3.60 -17.37
C LEU A 170 -32.33 4.37 -16.30
N ASN A 171 -32.27 5.69 -16.47
CA ASN A 171 -32.00 6.72 -15.44
C ASN A 171 -30.54 7.17 -15.24
N ALA A 172 -29.95 7.77 -16.27
CA ALA A 172 -29.06 8.92 -16.08
C ALA A 172 -29.20 9.83 -17.31
N ARG A 173 -29.68 11.06 -17.10
CA ARG A 173 -30.09 12.06 -18.11
C ARG A 173 -29.10 12.22 -19.28
N TRP A 174 -29.61 11.97 -20.48
CA TRP A 174 -28.93 11.95 -21.78
C TRP A 174 -29.04 13.31 -22.52
N ASP A 175 -28.62 14.43 -21.94
CA ASP A 175 -28.78 15.73 -22.62
C ASP A 175 -27.47 16.50 -22.89
N GLU A 176 -26.28 15.92 -22.67
CA GLU A 176 -25.01 16.65 -22.90
C GLU A 176 -23.92 15.87 -23.66
N TRP A 177 -24.24 14.75 -24.31
CA TRP A 177 -23.26 13.92 -25.04
C TRP A 177 -23.57 13.78 -26.54
N GLU A 178 -24.11 14.82 -27.18
CA GLU A 178 -24.04 14.96 -28.64
C GLU A 178 -22.75 15.69 -29.00
N GLY A 179 -21.71 14.97 -29.45
CA GLY A 179 -20.61 15.62 -30.18
C GLY A 179 -19.24 14.94 -30.24
N LEU A 180 -18.98 13.85 -29.52
CA LEU A 180 -17.68 13.18 -29.58
C LEU A 180 -17.80 11.80 -30.24
N GLU A 181 -17.68 11.79 -31.57
CA GLU A 181 -17.30 10.58 -32.30
C GLU A 181 -15.88 10.19 -31.90
N THR A 182 -15.74 9.14 -31.09
CA THR A 182 -14.45 8.45 -30.89
C THR A 182 -14.51 7.08 -31.54
N SER A 183 -14.42 7.06 -32.87
CA SER A 183 -13.96 5.88 -33.60
C SER A 183 -12.44 5.75 -33.44
N ILE A 184 -11.98 5.01 -32.43
CA ILE A 184 -10.63 4.42 -32.46
C ILE A 184 -10.82 2.97 -32.96
N PRO A 185 -10.30 2.60 -34.14
CA PRO A 185 -10.38 1.25 -34.65
C PRO A 185 -9.67 0.27 -33.70
N LEU A 186 -10.33 -0.85 -33.40
CA LEU A 186 -9.85 -1.95 -32.54
C LEU A 186 -8.62 -2.71 -33.08
N GLU A 187 -7.95 -2.20 -34.13
CA GLU A 187 -6.90 -2.91 -34.87
C GLU A 187 -5.47 -2.43 -34.52
N GLU A 188 -5.30 -1.40 -33.67
CA GLU A 188 -3.99 -0.88 -33.23
C GLU A 188 -3.58 -1.27 -31.80
N TRP A 189 -4.26 -2.25 -31.19
CA TRP A 189 -3.79 -2.84 -29.93
C TRP A 189 -2.77 -3.93 -30.26
N HIS A 190 -1.48 -3.57 -30.23
CA HIS A 190 -0.41 -4.56 -30.28
C HIS A 190 -0.54 -5.51 -29.09
N ASP A 191 -0.54 -6.82 -29.37
CA ASP A 191 -0.60 -7.89 -28.39
C ASP A 191 0.42 -7.67 -27.25
N ALA A 192 0.00 -7.94 -26.02
CA ALA A 192 0.93 -8.03 -24.90
C ALA A 192 2.02 -9.06 -25.23
N PRO A 193 3.31 -8.76 -24.99
CA PRO A 193 4.39 -9.68 -25.32
C PRO A 193 4.16 -11.01 -24.61
N SER A 194 4.39 -12.11 -25.34
CA SER A 194 4.24 -13.45 -24.79
C SER A 194 5.27 -13.68 -23.68
N GLU A 195 5.04 -14.62 -22.77
CA GLU A 195 6.02 -14.96 -21.71
C GLU A 195 7.41 -15.34 -22.29
N ALA A 196 7.47 -15.74 -23.57
CA ALA A 196 8.71 -16.03 -24.28
C ALA A 196 9.52 -14.77 -24.67
N ASP A 197 8.89 -13.60 -24.71
CA ASP A 197 9.50 -12.31 -25.07
C ASP A 197 10.09 -11.57 -23.85
N ILE A 198 9.87 -12.08 -22.64
CA ILE A 198 10.43 -11.54 -21.40
C ILE A 198 11.76 -12.24 -21.12
N SER A 199 12.86 -11.66 -21.60
CA SER A 199 14.19 -12.17 -21.27
C SER A 199 14.42 -12.08 -19.76
N ALA A 200 14.89 -13.17 -19.14
CA ALA A 200 15.29 -13.16 -17.74
C ALA A 200 16.26 -12.00 -17.46
N PRO A 201 16.13 -11.28 -16.33
CA PRO A 201 17.05 -10.21 -16.01
C PRO A 201 18.48 -10.75 -16.01
N PRO A 202 19.44 -10.02 -16.61
CA PRO A 202 20.80 -10.52 -16.76
C PRO A 202 21.35 -10.88 -15.37
N ALA A 203 21.97 -12.06 -15.27
CA ALA A 203 22.63 -12.48 -14.05
C ALA A 203 23.72 -11.47 -13.70
N LEU A 204 23.47 -10.62 -12.69
CA LEU A 204 24.50 -9.73 -12.17
C LEU A 204 25.56 -10.59 -11.51
N ALA A 205 26.72 -10.72 -12.16
CA ALA A 205 27.89 -11.33 -11.54
C ALA A 205 28.24 -10.53 -10.28
N LEU A 206 28.41 -11.23 -9.15
CA LEU A 206 28.87 -10.60 -7.92
C LEU A 206 30.26 -9.97 -8.17
N PRO A 207 30.46 -8.69 -7.84
CA PRO A 207 31.71 -8.01 -8.11
C PRO A 207 32.85 -8.67 -7.32
N THR A 208 33.94 -9.00 -8.01
CA THR A 208 35.13 -9.67 -7.45
C THR A 208 36.17 -8.67 -6.91
N GLY A 209 35.75 -7.44 -6.61
CA GLY A 209 36.61 -6.34 -6.16
C GLY A 209 36.83 -6.29 -4.64
N PRO A 210 37.68 -5.36 -4.17
CA PRO A 210 37.86 -5.13 -2.75
C PRO A 210 36.56 -4.68 -2.09
N ARG A 211 36.30 -5.18 -0.87
CA ARG A 211 35.11 -4.87 -0.09
C ARG A 211 35.28 -3.56 0.66
N ASP A 212 35.32 -2.45 -0.08
CA ASP A 212 35.46 -1.10 0.45
C ASP A 212 34.40 -0.14 -0.10
N LEU A 213 34.29 1.03 0.54
CA LEU A 213 33.32 2.07 0.15
C LEU A 213 33.56 2.63 -1.25
N GLY A 214 34.80 2.65 -1.73
CA GLY A 214 35.13 3.15 -3.06
C GLY A 214 34.50 2.27 -4.13
N THR A 215 34.70 0.96 -3.98
CA THR A 215 34.10 -0.07 -4.83
C THR A 215 32.58 -0.04 -4.73
N ALA A 216 32.02 0.12 -3.53
CA ALA A 216 30.58 0.24 -3.33
C ALA A 216 29.97 1.46 -4.04
N ARG A 217 30.65 2.63 -4.02
CA ARG A 217 30.21 3.84 -4.75
C ARG A 217 30.25 3.63 -6.26
N GLN A 218 31.30 2.98 -6.76
CA GLN A 218 31.42 2.69 -8.19
C GLN A 218 30.29 1.77 -8.67
N LEU A 219 29.95 0.74 -7.89
CA LEU A 219 28.83 -0.15 -8.18
C LEU A 219 27.48 0.57 -8.13
N LEU A 220 27.27 1.45 -7.15
CA LEU A 220 26.05 2.25 -7.06
C LEU A 220 25.83 3.05 -8.36
N LYS A 221 26.88 3.69 -8.87
CA LYS A 221 26.83 4.45 -10.11
C LYS A 221 26.63 3.54 -11.33
N THR A 222 27.40 2.46 -11.45
CA THR A 222 27.36 1.59 -12.63
C THR A 222 26.05 0.81 -12.76
N ILE A 223 25.49 0.33 -11.65
CA ILE A 223 24.30 -0.53 -11.66
C ILE A 223 23.02 0.29 -11.54
N PHE A 224 23.01 1.32 -10.67
CA PHE A 224 21.80 2.05 -10.31
C PHE A 224 21.79 3.51 -10.77
N GLY A 225 22.91 4.02 -11.32
CA GLY A 225 22.98 5.39 -11.86
C GLY A 225 23.03 6.49 -10.80
N TYR A 226 23.28 6.18 -9.52
CA TYR A 226 23.39 7.19 -8.47
C TYR A 226 24.85 7.55 -8.18
N ASP A 227 25.14 8.85 -8.07
CA ASP A 227 26.49 9.35 -7.79
C ASP A 227 26.89 9.25 -6.31
N GLU A 228 25.91 9.27 -5.40
CA GLU A 228 26.14 9.25 -3.95
C GLU A 228 25.16 8.35 -3.20
N PHE A 229 25.62 7.82 -2.07
CA PHE A 229 24.75 7.12 -1.11
C PHE A 229 23.78 8.09 -0.45
N ARG A 230 22.58 7.61 -0.12
CA ARG A 230 21.62 8.36 0.69
C ARG A 230 22.16 8.57 2.11
N PRO A 231 21.64 9.56 2.86
CA PRO A 231 21.99 9.73 4.27
C PRO A 231 21.83 8.41 5.05
N LEU A 232 22.74 8.15 5.99
CA LEU A 232 22.84 6.92 6.81
C LEU A 232 23.27 5.64 6.05
N GLN A 233 23.16 5.57 4.73
CA GLN A 233 23.60 4.38 3.97
C GLN A 233 25.12 4.17 4.05
N VAL A 234 25.90 5.25 4.13
CA VAL A 234 27.37 5.16 4.24
C VAL A 234 27.77 4.34 5.47
N GLU A 235 27.22 4.67 6.64
CA GLU A 235 27.53 4.01 7.91
C GLU A 235 27.08 2.54 7.92
N ILE A 236 25.90 2.25 7.37
CA ILE A 236 25.39 0.89 7.23
C ILE A 236 26.32 0.05 6.33
N ILE A 237 26.70 0.60 5.17
CA ILE A 237 27.57 -0.09 4.22
C ILE A 237 28.96 -0.29 4.83
N GLU A 238 29.53 0.72 5.50
CA GLU A 238 30.81 0.58 6.21
C GLU A 238 30.78 -0.51 7.27
N ASN A 239 29.72 -0.58 8.07
CA ASN A 239 29.58 -1.60 9.10
C ASN A 239 29.46 -3.00 8.47
N LEU A 240 28.64 -3.17 7.43
CA LEU A 240 28.52 -4.44 6.69
C LEU A 240 29.85 -4.87 6.04
N LEU A 241 30.57 -3.95 5.38
CA LEU A 241 31.87 -4.22 4.77
C LEU A 241 32.93 -4.63 5.80
N ASN A 242 32.83 -4.08 7.02
CA ASN A 242 33.69 -4.44 8.15
C ASN A 242 33.20 -5.69 8.91
N GLY A 243 32.16 -6.39 8.44
CA GLY A 243 31.61 -7.57 9.09
C GLY A 243 30.92 -7.28 10.43
N ARG A 244 30.47 -6.04 10.65
CA ARG A 244 29.71 -5.63 11.83
C ARG A 244 28.22 -5.72 11.54
N ASP A 245 27.47 -6.30 12.48
CA ASP A 245 26.01 -6.31 12.43
C ASP A 245 25.48 -4.88 12.45
N SER A 246 24.67 -4.54 11.45
CA SER A 246 24.10 -3.21 11.27
C SER A 246 22.59 -3.28 11.39
N LEU A 247 22.03 -2.68 12.44
CA LEU A 247 20.60 -2.45 12.53
C LEU A 247 20.26 -1.19 11.71
N ALA A 248 19.97 -1.37 10.44
CA ALA A 248 19.41 -0.30 9.62
C ALA A 248 17.92 -0.15 9.97
N ILE A 249 17.58 0.87 10.78
CA ILE A 249 16.18 1.27 10.95
C ILE A 249 15.84 2.16 9.74
N MET A 250 15.35 1.53 8.67
CA MET A 250 14.78 2.22 7.50
C MET A 250 13.37 2.73 7.79
#